data_AF-A0A971K9Y6-F1
#
_entry.id   AF-A0A971K9Y6-F1
#
_cell.length_a   1.000
_cell.length_b   1.000
_cell.length_c   1.000
_cell.angle_alpha   90.00
_cell.angle_beta   90.00
_cell.angle_gamma   90.00
#
_symmetry.space_group_name_H-M   'P 1'
#
loop_
_entity.id
_entity.type
_entity.pdbx_description
1 polymer ?
#
loop_
_entity_poly.entity_id
_entity_poly.type
_entity_poly.pdbx_seq_one_letter_code
_entity_poly.pdbx_strand_id
1 'polypeptide(L)'
;MNCPQCGVYNPEDREICWRCNKELPKPVEPPKKRDPRAKNQLLIWVAIAVFFVMMVLQMCRLHNTLVPPPAESPSGIKILSDYRI
;
A
#
# COMPACT_ATOMS: atom_id res chain seq x y z
N MET A 1 -13.17 30.75 -30.68
CA MET A 1 -12.77 30.06 -31.93
C MET A 1 -13.59 30.54 -33.13
N ASN A 2 -13.03 30.53 -34.35
CA ASN A 2 -13.80 30.78 -35.57
C ASN A 2 -14.39 29.48 -36.11
N CYS A 3 -15.66 29.52 -36.52
CA CYS A 3 -16.35 28.37 -37.10
C CYS A 3 -15.65 27.92 -38.40
N PRO A 4 -15.22 26.64 -38.53
CA PRO A 4 -14.53 26.14 -39.72
C PRO A 4 -15.44 26.00 -40.95
N GLN A 5 -16.74 26.28 -40.80
CA GLN A 5 -17.74 26.09 -41.86
C GLN A 5 -18.26 27.41 -42.42
N CYS A 6 -18.41 28.44 -41.59
CA CYS A 6 -18.92 29.74 -42.02
C CYS A 6 -18.05 30.94 -41.59
N GLY A 7 -16.92 30.71 -40.91
CA GLY A 7 -15.94 31.73 -40.53
C GLY A 7 -16.37 32.69 -39.41
N VAL A 8 -17.56 32.52 -38.82
CA VAL A 8 -18.03 33.42 -37.74
C VAL A 8 -17.30 33.13 -36.43
N TYR A 9 -17.00 34.19 -35.67
CA TYR A 9 -16.47 34.05 -34.32
C TYR A 9 -17.49 33.42 -33.38
N ASN A 10 -17.01 32.50 -32.54
CA ASN A 10 -17.78 31.79 -31.55
C ASN A 10 -16.98 31.66 -30.23
N PRO A 11 -17.59 31.85 -29.05
CA PRO A 11 -16.97 31.56 -27.75
C PRO A 11 -16.43 30.12 -27.66
N GLU A 12 -15.42 29.88 -26.81
CA GLU A 12 -14.74 28.57 -26.68
C GLU A 12 -15.59 27.50 -25.96
N ASP A 13 -16.63 27.91 -25.25
CA ASP A 13 -17.52 27.06 -24.43
C ASP A 13 -18.75 26.53 -25.21
N ARG A 14 -18.95 27.00 -26.44
CA ARG A 14 -20.10 26.62 -27.25
C ARG A 14 -19.81 25.38 -28.10
N GLU A 15 -20.72 24.42 -28.04
CA GLU A 15 -20.64 23.20 -28.84
C GLU A 15 -21.23 23.35 -30.25
N ILE A 16 -22.09 24.36 -30.48
CA ILE A 16 -22.79 24.60 -31.75
C ILE A 16 -22.60 26.04 -32.21
N CYS A 17 -22.26 26.22 -33.49
CA CYS A 17 -22.14 27.52 -34.13
C CYS A 17 -23.49 28.27 -34.15
N TRP A 18 -23.53 29.47 -33.58
CA TRP A 18 -24.75 30.27 -33.48
C TRP A 18 -25.30 30.78 -34.82
N ARG A 19 -24.47 30.77 -35.87
CA ARG A 19 -24.86 31.27 -37.20
C ARG A 19 -25.34 30.17 -38.14
N CYS A 20 -24.63 29.05 -38.20
CA CYS A 20 -24.88 27.99 -39.18
C CYS A 20 -25.31 26.66 -38.56
N ASN A 21 -25.48 26.60 -37.24
CA ASN A 21 -25.93 25.41 -36.49
C ASN A 21 -25.08 24.15 -36.67
N LYS A 22 -23.83 24.29 -37.13
CA LYS A 22 -22.88 23.17 -37.20
C LYS A 22 -22.12 23.01 -35.90
N GLU A 23 -21.79 21.77 -35.58
CA GLU A 23 -20.97 21.42 -34.42
C GLU A 23 -19.59 22.06 -34.52
N LEU A 24 -19.11 22.56 -33.39
CA LEU A 24 -17.78 23.13 -33.23
C LEU A 24 -16.82 22.07 -32.69
N PRO A 25 -15.54 22.11 -33.09
CA PRO A 25 -14.49 21.32 -32.46
C PRO A 25 -14.51 21.48 -30.94
N LYS A 26 -14.65 20.38 -30.19
CA LYS A 26 -14.57 20.43 -28.73
C LYS A 26 -13.15 20.78 -28.31
N PRO A 27 -12.96 21.70 -27.35
CA PRO A 27 -11.67 21.89 -26.72
C PRO A 27 -11.16 20.55 -26.18
N VAL A 28 -9.95 20.16 -26.56
CA VAL A 28 -9.31 18.97 -26.00
C VAL A 28 -9.00 19.29 -24.54
N GLU A 29 -9.73 18.69 -23.60
CA GLU A 29 -9.41 18.85 -22.20
C GLU A 29 -7.96 18.39 -21.96
N PRO A 30 -7.15 19.17 -21.23
CA PRO A 30 -5.79 18.77 -20.94
C PRO A 30 -5.82 17.45 -20.16
N PRO A 31 -4.92 16.49 -20.47
CA PRO A 31 -4.90 15.21 -19.78
C PRO A 31 -4.74 15.44 -18.28
N LYS A 32 -5.65 14.88 -17.48
CA LYS A 32 -5.61 14.96 -16.01
C LYS A 32 -4.23 14.49 -15.53
N LYS A 33 -3.41 15.40 -15.00
CA LYS A 33 -2.10 15.06 -14.43
C LYS A 33 -2.32 14.07 -13.28
N ARG A 34 -1.74 12.88 -13.39
CA ARG A 34 -1.76 11.87 -12.34
C ARG A 34 -0.97 12.40 -11.14
N ASP A 35 -1.60 12.48 -9.98
CA ASP A 35 -0.98 13.03 -8.78
C ASP A 35 0.13 12.08 -8.27
N PRO A 36 1.42 12.47 -8.31
CA PRO A 36 2.51 11.66 -7.79
C PRO A 36 2.41 11.45 -6.26
N ARG A 37 1.67 12.29 -5.55
CA ARG A 37 1.48 12.22 -4.10
C ARG A 37 0.71 10.97 -3.67
N ALA A 38 -0.30 10.55 -4.44
CA ALA A 38 -1.09 9.36 -4.13
C ALA A 38 -0.26 8.06 -4.18
N LYS A 39 0.65 7.94 -5.18
CA LYS A 39 1.55 6.79 -5.29
C LYS A 39 2.55 6.75 -4.14
N ASN A 40 3.11 7.91 -3.79
CA ASN A 40 4.09 7.99 -2.69
C ASN A 40 3.44 7.75 -1.32
N GLN A 41 2.18 8.16 -1.12
CA GLN A 41 1.42 7.84 0.10
C GLN A 41 1.22 6.34 0.27
N LEU A 42 0.86 5.61 -0.80
CA LEU A 42 0.72 4.15 -0.75
C LEU A 42 2.05 3.47 -0.35
N LEU A 43 3.16 3.89 -0.96
CA LEU A 43 4.49 3.35 -0.64
C LEU A 43 4.89 3.61 0.83
N ILE A 44 4.60 4.80 1.35
CA ILE A 44 4.87 5.15 2.76
C ILE A 44 4.07 4.25 3.70
N TRP A 45 2.78 4.03 3.44
CA TRP A 45 1.95 3.15 4.26
C TRP A 45 2.39 1.68 4.22
N VAL A 46 2.80 1.18 3.04
CA VAL A 46 3.38 -0.16 2.91
C VAL A 46 4.67 -0.27 3.73
N ALA A 47 5.55 0.73 3.67
CA ALA A 47 6.79 0.73 4.45
C ALA A 47 6.51 0.72 5.96
N ILE A 48 5.55 1.53 6.44
CA ILE A 48 5.13 1.55 7.84
C ILE A 48 4.58 0.18 8.27
N ALA A 49 3.71 -0.42 7.46
CA ALA A 49 3.14 -1.74 7.77
C ALA A 49 4.23 -2.82 7.87
N VAL A 50 5.17 -2.84 6.91
CA VAL A 50 6.32 -3.77 6.93
C VAL A 50 7.18 -3.56 8.18
N PHE A 51 7.45 -2.31 8.56
CA PHE A 51 8.22 -1.99 9.77
C PHE A 51 7.57 -2.56 11.03
N PHE A 52 6.26 -2.35 11.22
CA PHE A 52 5.53 -2.89 12.38
C PHE A 52 5.49 -4.43 12.37
N VAL A 53 5.27 -5.05 11.22
CA VAL A 53 5.30 -6.53 11.10
C VAL A 53 6.68 -7.06 11.50
N MET A 54 7.75 -6.47 10.98
CA MET A 54 9.12 -6.85 11.33
C MET A 54 9.40 -6.68 12.83
N MET A 55 8.92 -5.58 13.44
CA MET A 55 9.05 -5.33 14.88
C MET A 55 8.35 -6.42 15.71
N VAL A 56 7.14 -6.82 15.34
CA VAL A 56 6.41 -7.92 16.01
C VAL A 56 7.14 -9.25 15.85
N LEU A 57 7.64 -9.56 14.66
CA LEU A 57 8.40 -10.78 14.40
C LEU A 57 9.68 -10.85 15.26
N GLN A 58 10.37 -9.72 15.45
CA GLN A 58 11.54 -9.64 16.34
C GLN A 58 11.17 -9.86 17.81
N MET A 59 10.02 -9.33 18.26
CA MET A 59 9.52 -9.57 19.62
C MET A 59 9.20 -11.05 19.87
N CYS A 60 8.62 -11.75 18.88
CA CYS A 60 8.42 -13.21 18.97
C CYS A 60 9.74 -13.99 19.00
N ARG A 61 10.77 -13.54 18.27
CA ARG A 61 12.09 -14.21 18.23
C ARG A 61 12.83 -14.08 19.56
N LEU A 62 12.75 -12.93 20.23
CA LEU A 62 13.47 -12.66 21.48
C LEU A 62 12.89 -13.46 22.67
N HIS A 63 11.57 -13.68 22.71
CA HIS A 63 10.94 -14.46 23.77
C HIS A 63 11.44 -15.92 23.80
N ASN A 64 11.65 -16.52 22.62
CA ASN A 64 12.11 -17.90 22.50
C ASN A 64 13.58 -18.12 22.91
N THR A 65 14.37 -17.05 23.11
CA THR A 65 15.76 -17.17 23.61
C THR A 65 15.90 -17.00 25.11
N LEU A 66 14.87 -16.50 25.81
CA LEU A 66 14.94 -16.19 27.25
C LEU A 66 14.26 -17.23 28.15
N VAL A 67 13.51 -18.17 27.58
CA VAL A 67 12.93 -19.30 28.31
C VAL A 67 13.75 -20.55 27.97
N PRO A 68 14.70 -20.98 28.81
CA PRO A 68 15.26 -22.31 28.67
C PRO A 68 14.13 -23.34 28.76
N PRO A 69 14.18 -24.45 28.00
CA PRO A 69 13.23 -25.54 28.19
C PRO A 69 13.22 -25.94 29.68
N PRO A 70 12.05 -26.29 30.25
CA PRO A 70 11.98 -26.70 31.64
C PRO A 70 13.00 -27.83 31.86
N ALA A 71 13.89 -27.64 32.83
CA ALA A 71 14.90 -28.63 33.17
C ALA A 71 14.22 -29.99 33.37
N GLU A 72 14.60 -30.99 32.58
CA GLU A 72 14.20 -32.37 32.81
C GLU A 72 14.53 -32.73 34.25
N SER A 73 13.49 -32.93 35.06
CA SER A 73 13.59 -33.47 36.40
C SER A 73 14.19 -34.87 36.30
N PRO A 74 15.33 -35.18 36.95
CA PRO A 74 15.86 -36.53 36.95
C PRO A 74 14.96 -37.41 37.81
N SER A 75 13.99 -38.04 37.16
CA SER A 75 13.26 -39.20 37.69
C SER A 75 14.23 -40.37 37.75
N GLY A 76 14.97 -40.47 38.87
CA GLY A 76 15.96 -41.55 38.98
C GLY A 76 16.83 -41.54 40.23
N ILE A 77 16.26 -41.29 41.42
CA ILE A 77 16.92 -41.76 42.65
C ILE A 77 16.82 -43.28 42.64
N LYS A 78 17.85 -43.96 42.12
CA LYS A 78 18.06 -45.39 42.37
C LYS A 78 18.42 -45.52 43.85
N ILE A 79 17.43 -45.90 44.64
CA ILE A 79 17.61 -46.31 46.03
C ILE A 79 18.70 -47.39 46.03
N LEU A 80 19.78 -47.12 46.75
CA LEU A 80 20.88 -48.05 47.00
C LEU A 80 20.32 -49.33 47.63
N SER A 81 20.09 -50.32 46.79
CA SER A 81 19.83 -51.71 47.14
C SER A 81 21.06 -52.52 46.75
N ASP A 82 22.14 -52.35 47.50
CA ASP A 82 23.22 -53.33 47.57
C ASP A 82 23.49 -53.66 49.04
N TYR A 83 22.49 -54.31 49.63
CA TYR A 83 22.68 -55.21 50.76
C TYR A 83 23.25 -56.51 50.19
N ARG A 84 24.56 -56.73 50.35
CA ARG A 84 25.19 -58.04 50.14
C ARG A 84 26.34 -58.24 51.12
N ILE A 85 25.99 -59.00 52.17
CA ILE A 85 26.78 -59.94 53.01
C ILE A 85 28.04 -59.36 53.66
#